data_AF-A0A8K0KQ28-F1
#
_entry.id   AF-A0A8K0KQ28-F1
#
_cell.length_a   1.000
_cell.length_b   1.000
_cell.length_c   1.000
_cell.angle_alpha   90.00
_cell.angle_beta   90.00
_cell.angle_gamma   90.00
#
_symmetry.space_group_name_H-M   'P 1'
#
loop_
_entity.id
_entity.type
_entity.pdbx_description
1 polymer ?
#
loop_
_entity_poly.entity_id
_entity_poly.type
_entity_poly.pdbx_seq_one_letter_code
_entity_poly.pdbx_strand_id
1 'polypeptide(L)'
;MRILPNISKTFAYRVKFFRVSQIIRYYGMMSNAYVRYEEGSDRFNFSFNLEYKHVNRQFNFNRSVSETINDFVSRISTNISKALDKKKKKEKGQCATSGIDSDGLVKLLRDGVPLPSDTKCGEIIREDGLQLIVCDKMYGIVFNPPWVRSLVLPDSILADFPAYPSKIELEFASRDFSWSPIGEGFFYTPTSNDIGSRLMLTCTPRTKVAADEETYREGPKTEAISPTVVEAGPGVCPFEVRHAFTSERVSEGSFRVVSYNILADTYVDSDFSRNVLYPYCPPYALAINYRKQLLLKELI
;
A
#
# COMPACT_ATOMS: atom_id res chain seq x y z
N MET A 1 32.11 -24.04 -45.07
CA MET A 1 31.72 -23.67 -43.69
C MET A 1 30.20 -23.72 -43.64
N ARG A 2 29.61 -24.64 -42.86
CA ARG A 2 28.18 -24.97 -42.91
C ARG A 2 27.34 -23.74 -42.55
N ILE A 3 26.46 -23.37 -43.47
CA ILE A 3 25.43 -22.34 -43.36
C ILE A 3 24.52 -22.74 -42.19
N LEU A 4 24.56 -21.98 -41.11
CA LEU A 4 23.56 -22.09 -40.05
C LEU A 4 22.22 -21.63 -40.64
N PRO A 5 21.16 -22.43 -40.55
CA PRO A 5 19.88 -22.10 -41.15
C PRO A 5 19.25 -20.90 -40.44
N ASN A 6 18.59 -20.09 -41.23
CA ASN A 6 17.76 -18.96 -40.83
C ASN A 6 16.64 -19.46 -39.90
N ILE A 7 16.85 -19.41 -38.57
CA ILE A 7 15.79 -19.69 -37.59
C ILE A 7 15.02 -18.39 -37.37
N SER A 8 14.26 -17.99 -38.38
CA SER A 8 13.06 -17.18 -38.18
C SER A 8 11.93 -18.11 -37.74
N LYS A 9 12.00 -18.62 -36.51
CA LYS A 9 10.81 -19.06 -35.79
C LYS A 9 10.36 -17.87 -34.95
N THR A 10 9.47 -17.07 -35.52
CA THR A 10 8.80 -15.99 -34.81
C THR A 10 7.91 -16.64 -33.73
N PHE A 11 8.48 -16.84 -32.55
CA PHE A 11 7.68 -17.16 -31.36
C PHE A 11 6.91 -15.88 -31.02
N ALA A 12 5.61 -15.89 -31.27
CA ALA A 12 4.75 -14.81 -30.83
C ALA A 12 4.53 -14.97 -29.32
N TYR A 13 4.64 -13.90 -28.56
CA TYR A 13 4.28 -13.86 -27.15
C TYR A 13 3.57 -12.55 -26.88
N ARG A 14 2.61 -12.56 -25.95
CA ARG A 14 2.05 -11.33 -25.40
C ARG A 14 2.67 -11.09 -24.04
N VAL A 15 3.42 -10.00 -23.94
CA VAL A 15 4.02 -9.55 -22.69
C VAL A 15 3.31 -8.28 -22.25
N LYS A 16 2.87 -8.25 -21.00
CA LYS A 16 2.31 -7.06 -20.36
C LYS A 16 3.09 -6.75 -19.09
N PHE A 17 3.35 -5.47 -18.88
CA PHE A 17 3.92 -4.94 -17.65
C PHE A 17 2.81 -4.28 -16.84
N PHE A 18 2.87 -4.43 -15.51
CA PHE A 18 1.95 -3.75 -14.61
C PHE A 18 2.72 -3.05 -13.46
N ARG A 19 2.19 -1.94 -12.96
CA ARG A 19 2.60 -1.28 -11.70
C ARG A 19 1.47 -1.32 -10.69
N VAL A 20 1.76 -1.14 -9.42
CA VAL A 20 0.73 -1.09 -8.36
C VAL A 20 0.34 0.35 -8.05
N SER A 21 -0.95 0.64 -7.91
CA SER A 21 -1.45 1.91 -7.36
C SER A 21 -2.45 1.65 -6.23
N GLN A 22 -2.44 2.49 -5.19
CA GLN A 22 -3.34 2.36 -4.04
C GLN A 22 -4.72 2.94 -4.37
N ILE A 23 -5.78 2.19 -4.09
CA ILE A 23 -7.16 2.65 -4.20
C ILE A 23 -7.85 2.42 -2.86
N ILE A 24 -8.29 3.49 -2.21
CA ILE A 24 -9.20 3.43 -1.06
C ILE A 24 -10.60 3.77 -1.57
N ARG A 25 -11.53 2.81 -1.52
CA ARG A 25 -12.94 3.04 -1.87
C ARG A 25 -13.72 3.46 -0.64
N TYR A 26 -14.43 4.58 -0.73
CA TYR A 26 -15.35 5.07 0.30
C TYR A 26 -16.78 4.67 -0.08
N TYR A 27 -17.47 3.92 0.78
CA TYR A 27 -18.91 3.69 0.67
C TYR A 27 -19.64 4.59 1.68
N GLY A 28 -20.73 5.23 1.23
CA GLY A 28 -21.39 6.34 1.91
C GLY A 28 -22.27 5.99 3.11
N MET A 29 -22.29 6.96 4.04
CA MET A 29 -23.33 7.38 5.01
C MET A 29 -24.10 6.34 5.84
N MET A 30 -23.40 5.78 6.85
CA MET A 30 -23.90 5.62 8.22
C MET A 30 -22.79 6.06 9.20
N SER A 31 -23.14 6.63 10.36
CA SER A 31 -22.14 6.89 11.40
C SER A 31 -21.78 5.56 12.05
N ASN A 32 -20.51 5.16 11.99
CA ASN A 32 -20.08 3.86 12.51
C ASN A 32 -19.39 4.01 13.87
N ALA A 33 -19.56 2.97 14.69
CA ALA A 33 -18.67 2.69 15.81
C ALA A 33 -17.75 1.53 15.40
N TYR A 34 -16.54 1.51 15.92
CA TYR A 34 -15.50 0.60 15.47
C TYR A 34 -14.96 -0.19 16.65
N VAL A 35 -14.98 -1.51 16.52
CA VAL A 35 -14.27 -2.44 17.41
C VAL A 35 -12.96 -2.84 16.74
N ARG A 36 -11.87 -2.79 17.49
CA ARG A 36 -10.57 -3.33 17.10
C ARG A 36 -10.08 -4.32 18.14
N TYR A 37 -9.90 -5.57 17.75
CA TYR A 37 -9.51 -6.67 18.63
C TYR A 37 -8.49 -7.58 17.93
N GLU A 38 -7.37 -7.80 18.60
CA GLU A 38 -6.33 -8.75 18.19
C GLU A 38 -6.58 -10.11 18.84
N GLU A 39 -6.50 -11.18 18.06
CA GLU A 39 -6.80 -12.53 18.55
C GLU A 39 -5.84 -12.94 19.67
N GLY A 40 -6.40 -13.41 20.79
CA GLY A 40 -5.62 -13.75 21.99
C GLY A 40 -5.40 -12.57 22.96
N SER A 41 -5.75 -11.34 22.59
CA SER A 41 -5.74 -10.20 23.51
C SER A 41 -6.81 -10.34 24.61
N ASP A 42 -6.50 -9.85 25.81
CA ASP A 42 -7.46 -9.72 26.92
C ASP A 42 -8.29 -8.41 26.82
N ARG A 43 -7.98 -7.56 25.83
CA ARG A 43 -8.60 -6.25 25.64
C ARG A 43 -8.98 -5.96 24.20
N PHE A 44 -10.03 -5.17 24.03
CA PHE A 44 -10.47 -4.62 22.75
C PHE A 44 -10.51 -3.09 22.80
N ASN A 45 -10.32 -2.46 21.65
CA ASN A 45 -10.54 -1.04 21.47
C ASN A 45 -11.93 -0.79 20.87
N PHE A 46 -12.62 0.22 21.37
CA PHE A 46 -13.91 0.68 20.86
C PHE A 46 -13.85 2.18 20.62
N SER A 47 -14.28 2.63 19.46
CA SER A 47 -14.26 4.06 19.14
C SER A 47 -15.44 4.49 18.28
N PHE A 48 -15.91 5.71 18.52
CA PHE A 48 -16.93 6.35 17.69
C PHE A 48 -16.80 7.86 17.80
N ASN A 49 -17.24 8.57 16.76
CA ASN A 49 -17.33 10.03 16.76
C ASN A 49 -18.73 10.44 17.18
N LEU A 50 -18.84 11.25 18.23
CA LEU A 50 -20.11 11.82 18.65
C LEU A 50 -20.14 13.29 18.26
N GLU A 51 -21.09 13.61 17.41
CA GLU A 51 -21.52 14.98 17.13
C GLU A 51 -22.93 15.18 17.70
N TYR A 52 -23.03 15.77 18.88
CA TYR A 52 -24.31 16.01 19.55
C TYR A 52 -24.25 17.27 20.41
N LYS A 53 -25.17 18.20 20.18
CA LYS A 53 -25.17 19.54 20.79
C LYS A 53 -23.81 20.22 20.60
N HIS A 54 -23.07 20.46 21.68
CA HIS A 54 -21.76 21.12 21.68
C HIS A 54 -20.58 20.13 21.74
N VAL A 55 -20.85 18.83 21.72
CA VAL A 55 -19.83 17.79 21.69
C VAL A 55 -19.61 17.39 20.24
N ASN A 56 -18.41 17.61 19.73
CA ASN A 56 -17.94 17.10 18.44
C ASN A 56 -16.53 16.54 18.65
N ARG A 57 -16.45 15.25 19.02
CA ARG A 57 -15.18 14.58 19.30
C ARG A 57 -15.29 13.07 19.16
N GLN A 58 -14.14 12.43 19.01
CA GLN A 58 -14.00 10.99 19.16
C GLN A 58 -14.02 10.58 20.64
N PHE A 59 -14.70 9.47 20.91
CA PHE A 59 -14.58 8.72 22.13
C PHE A 59 -13.83 7.42 21.85
N ASN A 60 -12.82 7.14 22.67
CA ASN A 60 -11.96 5.97 22.55
C ASN A 60 -11.99 5.22 23.88
N PHE A 61 -12.17 3.90 23.82
CA PHE A 61 -12.20 3.01 24.97
C PHE A 61 -11.26 1.84 24.67
N ASN A 62 -10.46 1.46 25.65
CA ASN A 62 -9.67 0.23 25.62
C ASN A 62 -10.11 -0.59 26.83
N ARG A 63 -10.80 -1.71 26.62
CA ARG A 63 -11.58 -2.42 27.66
C ARG A 63 -11.27 -3.90 27.67
N SER A 64 -11.51 -4.54 28.81
CA SER A 64 -11.30 -5.98 28.95
C SER A 64 -12.41 -6.74 28.21
N VAL A 65 -12.04 -7.82 27.53
CA VAL A 65 -13.03 -8.75 26.92
C VAL A 65 -13.90 -9.44 27.97
N SER A 66 -13.47 -9.48 29.24
CA SER A 66 -14.24 -10.05 30.35
C SER A 66 -15.21 -9.07 31.00
N GLU A 67 -15.23 -7.81 30.58
CA GLU A 67 -16.19 -6.81 31.05
C GLU A 67 -17.61 -7.16 30.60
N THR A 68 -18.61 -6.93 31.46
CA THR A 68 -20.02 -7.13 31.12
C THR A 68 -20.55 -6.00 30.25
N ILE A 69 -21.58 -6.27 29.46
CA ILE A 69 -22.24 -5.26 28.63
C ILE A 69 -22.77 -4.10 29.48
N ASN A 70 -23.36 -4.39 30.65
CA ASN A 70 -23.87 -3.35 31.54
C ASN A 70 -22.77 -2.39 32.01
N ASP A 71 -21.62 -2.91 32.42
CA ASP A 71 -20.48 -2.11 32.86
C ASP A 71 -19.93 -1.26 31.70
N PHE A 72 -19.82 -1.87 30.51
CA PHE A 72 -19.33 -1.18 29.33
C PHE A 72 -20.26 -0.03 28.90
N VAL A 73 -21.57 -0.27 28.82
CA VAL A 73 -22.59 0.74 28.48
C VAL A 73 -22.60 1.87 29.53
N SER A 74 -22.54 1.52 30.82
CA SER A 74 -22.48 2.50 31.92
C SER A 74 -21.26 3.42 31.81
N ARG A 75 -20.11 2.90 31.37
CA ARG A 75 -18.89 3.70 31.13
C ARG A 75 -19.03 4.64 29.94
N ILE A 76 -19.61 4.15 28.84
CA ILE A 76 -19.88 4.99 27.67
C ILE A 76 -20.81 6.14 28.09
N SER A 77 -21.92 5.81 28.77
CA SER A 77 -22.91 6.78 29.28
C SER A 77 -22.27 7.82 30.20
N THR A 78 -21.42 7.38 31.14
CA THR A 78 -20.70 8.26 32.07
C THR A 78 -19.76 9.22 31.33
N ASN A 79 -19.00 8.72 30.34
CA ASN A 79 -18.07 9.54 29.58
C ASN A 79 -18.77 10.58 28.70
N ILE A 80 -19.92 10.22 28.11
CA ILE A 80 -20.73 11.15 27.33
C ILE A 80 -21.36 12.21 28.23
N SER A 81 -21.95 11.81 29.36
CA SER A 81 -22.55 12.74 30.32
C SER A 81 -21.53 13.77 30.82
N LYS A 82 -20.31 13.31 31.17
CA LYS A 82 -19.19 14.20 31.51
C LYS A 82 -18.81 15.17 30.38
N ALA A 83 -18.91 14.75 29.13
CA ALA A 83 -18.62 15.62 27.99
C ALA A 83 -19.71 16.67 27.79
N LEU A 84 -20.98 16.31 27.99
CA LEU A 84 -22.14 17.20 27.88
C LEU A 84 -22.25 18.21 29.03
N ASP A 85 -21.81 17.84 30.24
CA ASP A 85 -21.92 18.69 31.43
C ASP A 85 -20.73 19.65 31.63
N LYS A 86 -19.64 19.49 30.87
CA LYS A 86 -18.40 20.26 31.04
C LYS A 86 -18.55 21.79 30.94
N LYS A 87 -19.66 22.31 30.40
CA LYS A 87 -19.95 23.76 30.38
C LYS A 87 -20.73 24.27 31.61
N LYS A 88 -21.46 23.43 32.35
CA LYS A 88 -22.20 23.88 33.56
C LYS A 88 -21.28 24.33 34.71
N LYS A 89 -19.99 23.95 34.69
CA LYS A 89 -19.02 24.34 35.74
C LYS A 89 -18.21 25.60 35.45
N LYS A 90 -18.28 26.18 34.23
CA LYS A 90 -17.53 27.40 33.89
C LYS A 90 -18.33 28.69 34.04
N GLU A 91 -19.65 28.59 34.21
CA GLU A 91 -20.56 29.70 34.51
C GLU A 91 -21.46 29.30 35.68
N LYS A 92 -21.32 30.00 36.81
CA LYS A 92 -22.04 29.89 38.09
C LYS A 92 -21.68 28.71 39.01
N GLY A 93 -21.06 29.07 40.14
CA GLY A 93 -21.19 28.30 41.36
C GLY A 93 -22.62 28.37 41.87
N GLN A 94 -23.32 27.24 41.90
CA GLN A 94 -24.20 26.79 42.97
C GLN A 94 -24.87 25.47 42.59
N CYS A 95 -25.20 24.70 43.62
CA CYS A 95 -25.82 23.38 43.59
C CYS A 95 -27.17 23.39 42.84
N ALA A 96 -27.28 22.58 41.80
CA ALA A 96 -28.56 22.06 41.30
C ALA A 96 -28.33 20.72 40.61
N THR A 97 -28.62 19.64 41.34
CA THR A 97 -28.88 18.31 40.80
C THR A 97 -30.08 18.40 39.86
N SER A 98 -29.84 18.31 38.56
CA SER A 98 -30.87 18.00 37.57
C SER A 98 -30.43 16.73 36.88
N GLY A 99 -30.92 15.60 37.38
CA GLY A 99 -30.69 14.28 36.81
C GLY A 99 -31.18 14.26 35.38
N ILE A 100 -30.24 14.05 34.46
CA ILE A 100 -30.57 13.33 33.24
C ILE A 100 -30.59 11.88 33.70
N ASP A 101 -31.77 11.26 33.62
CA ASP A 101 -31.95 9.83 33.88
C ASP A 101 -30.86 9.08 33.11
N SER A 102 -29.94 8.45 33.84
CA SER A 102 -28.80 7.72 33.29
C SER A 102 -29.23 6.47 32.50
N ASP A 103 -30.51 6.11 32.60
CA ASP A 103 -31.06 4.80 32.24
C ASP A 103 -31.45 4.64 30.76
N GLY A 104 -31.08 5.58 29.89
CA GLY A 104 -31.43 5.48 28.46
C GLY A 104 -30.49 6.16 27.48
N LEU A 105 -29.38 6.74 27.94
CA LEU A 105 -28.52 7.57 27.11
C LEU A 105 -27.68 6.77 26.12
N VAL A 106 -27.38 5.52 26.48
CA VAL A 106 -26.60 4.60 25.67
C VAL A 106 -27.26 3.23 25.70
N LYS A 107 -27.43 2.61 24.54
CA LYS A 107 -27.94 1.23 24.43
C LYS A 107 -27.10 0.45 23.44
N LEU A 108 -26.87 -0.81 23.74
CA LEU A 108 -26.22 -1.77 22.85
C LEU A 108 -27.27 -2.80 22.42
N LEU A 109 -27.45 -2.95 21.12
CA LEU A 109 -28.48 -3.78 20.51
C LEU A 109 -27.83 -4.73 19.51
N ARG A 110 -28.49 -5.86 19.27
CA ARG A 110 -28.22 -6.75 18.14
C ARG A 110 -29.52 -6.93 17.36
N ASP A 111 -29.53 -6.58 16.09
CA ASP A 111 -30.72 -6.65 15.23
C ASP A 111 -31.95 -5.95 15.85
N GLY A 112 -31.72 -4.82 16.53
CA GLY A 112 -32.75 -4.06 17.23
C GLY A 112 -33.17 -4.60 18.61
N VAL A 113 -32.59 -5.72 19.09
CA VAL A 113 -32.89 -6.34 20.38
C VAL A 113 -31.80 -6.01 21.42
N PRO A 114 -32.14 -5.56 22.65
CA PRO A 114 -31.17 -5.33 23.71
C PRO A 114 -30.40 -6.60 24.09
N LEU A 115 -29.09 -6.46 24.27
CA LEU A 115 -28.24 -7.57 24.68
C LEU A 115 -28.37 -7.84 26.20
N PRO A 116 -28.21 -9.10 26.66
CA PRO A 116 -28.27 -9.43 28.07
C PRO A 116 -27.17 -8.71 28.87
N SER A 117 -27.54 -8.16 30.03
CA SER A 117 -26.66 -7.27 30.80
C SER A 117 -25.36 -7.93 31.30
N ASP A 118 -25.42 -9.23 31.63
CA ASP A 118 -24.32 -9.99 32.23
C ASP A 118 -23.40 -10.66 31.19
N THR A 119 -23.75 -10.60 29.90
CA THR A 119 -22.92 -11.16 28.83
C THR A 119 -21.59 -10.41 28.75
N LYS A 120 -20.50 -11.13 28.51
CA LYS A 120 -19.17 -10.55 28.39
C LYS A 120 -18.98 -9.92 27.00
N CYS A 121 -18.31 -8.77 26.94
CA CYS A 121 -18.03 -8.10 25.67
C CYS A 121 -17.27 -9.02 24.69
N GLY A 122 -16.33 -9.84 25.16
CA GLY A 122 -15.56 -10.77 24.34
C GLY A 122 -16.39 -11.79 23.56
N GLU A 123 -17.56 -12.14 24.08
CA GLU A 123 -18.48 -13.11 23.47
C GLU A 123 -19.23 -12.48 22.29
N ILE A 124 -19.56 -11.20 22.38
CA ILE A 124 -20.41 -10.51 21.40
C ILE A 124 -19.64 -9.68 20.37
N ILE A 125 -18.43 -9.19 20.67
CA ILE A 125 -17.75 -8.17 19.84
C ILE A 125 -17.51 -8.58 18.38
N ARG A 126 -17.55 -9.88 18.08
CA ARG A 126 -17.36 -10.47 16.75
C ARG A 126 -18.67 -10.75 16.01
N GLU A 127 -19.80 -10.60 16.68
CA GLU A 127 -21.10 -10.85 16.09
C GLU A 127 -21.50 -9.71 15.14
N ASP A 128 -22.19 -10.06 14.06
CA ASP A 128 -22.79 -9.12 13.14
C ASP A 128 -24.09 -8.51 13.70
N GLY A 129 -24.59 -7.46 13.06
CA GLY A 129 -25.87 -6.84 13.43
C GLY A 129 -25.83 -6.01 14.72
N LEU A 130 -24.64 -5.80 15.29
CA LEU A 130 -24.44 -4.98 16.48
C LEU A 130 -24.66 -3.49 16.19
N GLN A 131 -25.37 -2.83 17.10
CA GLN A 131 -25.72 -1.43 17.01
C GLN A 131 -25.53 -0.73 18.36
N LEU A 132 -24.91 0.45 18.33
CA LEU A 132 -24.83 1.35 19.47
C LEU A 132 -25.80 2.51 19.26
N ILE A 133 -26.70 2.74 20.21
CA ILE A 133 -27.47 3.98 20.28
C ILE A 133 -26.81 4.89 21.31
N VAL A 134 -26.51 6.12 20.93
CA VAL A 134 -26.06 7.19 21.82
C VAL A 134 -26.98 8.39 21.62
N CYS A 135 -27.66 8.82 22.68
CA CYS A 135 -28.69 9.85 22.63
C CYS A 135 -29.79 9.47 21.60
N ASP A 136 -29.86 10.20 20.49
CA ASP A 136 -30.78 10.00 19.37
C ASP A 136 -30.09 9.45 18.11
N LYS A 137 -28.79 9.10 18.20
CA LYS A 137 -28.00 8.60 17.07
C LYS A 137 -27.76 7.11 17.19
N MET A 138 -28.00 6.41 16.09
CA MET A 138 -27.69 5.00 15.91
C MET A 138 -26.38 4.85 15.14
N TYR A 139 -25.49 3.99 15.65
CA TYR A 139 -24.23 3.62 15.02
C TYR A 139 -24.23 2.13 14.73
N GLY A 140 -23.93 1.76 13.49
CA GLY A 140 -23.55 0.38 13.18
C GLY A 140 -22.19 0.08 13.79
N ILE A 141 -22.04 -1.05 14.47
CA ILE A 141 -20.74 -1.49 15.01
C ILE A 141 -20.03 -2.33 13.95
N VAL A 142 -18.84 -1.89 13.54
CA VAL A 142 -18.01 -2.57 12.57
C VAL A 142 -16.84 -3.21 13.29
N PHE A 143 -16.71 -4.53 13.16
CA PHE A 143 -15.62 -5.31 13.74
C PHE A 143 -14.39 -5.33 12.82
N ASN A 144 -13.22 -5.01 13.38
CA ASN A 144 -11.92 -5.04 12.71
C ASN A 144 -11.92 -4.46 11.29
N PRO A 145 -12.41 -3.23 11.06
CA PRO A 145 -12.26 -2.59 9.77
C PRO A 145 -10.78 -2.31 9.47
N PRO A 146 -10.38 -2.22 8.19
CA PRO A 146 -9.08 -1.69 7.80
C PRO A 146 -8.80 -0.36 8.51
N TRP A 147 -7.71 -0.30 9.27
CA TRP A 147 -7.45 0.81 10.18
C TRP A 147 -6.04 1.36 10.03
N VAL A 148 -5.90 2.68 10.09
CA VAL A 148 -4.60 3.35 10.11
C VAL A 148 -4.17 3.55 11.56
N ARG A 149 -3.17 2.79 12.00
CA ARG A 149 -2.59 2.92 13.35
C ARG A 149 -1.68 4.13 13.45
N SER A 150 -0.85 4.35 12.43
CA SER A 150 0.10 5.45 12.38
C SER A 150 0.27 5.94 10.94
N LEU A 151 0.30 7.26 10.76
CA LEU A 151 0.57 7.92 9.50
C LEU A 151 1.44 9.15 9.78
N VAL A 152 2.60 9.22 9.15
CA VAL A 152 3.58 10.30 9.35
C VAL A 152 4.03 10.81 7.99
N LEU A 153 4.15 12.13 7.86
CA LEU A 153 4.74 12.81 6.70
C LEU A 153 6.25 12.98 6.90
N PRO A 154 7.05 13.10 5.84
CA PRO A 154 8.46 13.44 5.94
C PRO A 154 8.65 14.83 6.55
N ASP A 155 9.75 14.99 7.28
CA ASP A 155 10.09 16.23 7.99
C ASP A 155 10.43 17.40 7.04
N SER A 156 10.59 17.12 5.75
CA SER A 156 10.84 18.11 4.70
C SER A 156 9.93 17.86 3.51
N ILE A 157 9.21 18.90 3.09
CA ILE A 157 8.34 18.92 1.91
C ILE A 157 8.74 20.14 1.08
N LEU A 158 9.11 19.93 -0.19
CA LEU A 158 9.62 20.97 -1.09
C LEU A 158 8.63 21.19 -2.25
N ALA A 159 8.55 22.43 -2.75
CA ALA A 159 7.80 22.74 -3.96
C ALA A 159 8.37 21.94 -5.15
N ASP A 160 7.48 21.39 -5.99
CA ASP A 160 7.79 20.53 -7.14
C ASP A 160 8.37 19.14 -6.82
N PHE A 161 8.39 18.73 -5.53
CA PHE A 161 8.73 17.38 -5.10
C PHE A 161 7.48 16.64 -4.58
N PRO A 162 7.39 15.30 -4.75
CA PRO A 162 6.26 14.54 -4.25
C PRO A 162 6.23 14.54 -2.72
N ALA A 163 5.08 14.88 -2.14
CA ALA A 163 4.79 14.58 -0.74
C ALA A 163 4.30 13.14 -0.63
N TYR A 164 4.90 12.37 0.28
CA TYR A 164 4.58 10.96 0.52
C TYR A 164 4.48 10.71 2.02
N PRO A 165 3.83 9.64 2.51
CA PRO A 165 3.93 9.27 3.92
C PRO A 165 5.29 8.62 4.20
N SER A 166 6.07 9.18 5.13
CA SER A 166 7.35 8.60 5.58
C SER A 166 7.14 7.34 6.42
N LYS A 167 5.97 7.20 7.05
CA LYS A 167 5.55 6.01 7.80
C LYS A 167 4.06 5.77 7.66
N ILE A 168 3.66 4.53 7.37
CA ILE A 168 2.27 4.07 7.41
C ILE A 168 2.18 2.69 8.08
N GLU A 169 1.47 2.63 9.20
CA GLU A 169 1.16 1.38 9.92
C GLU A 169 -0.35 1.13 9.82
N LEU A 170 -0.71 -0.03 9.30
CA LEU A 170 -2.11 -0.45 9.14
C LEU A 170 -2.40 -1.63 10.07
N GLU A 171 -3.62 -1.70 10.58
CA GLU A 171 -4.20 -2.84 11.30
C GLU A 171 -5.40 -3.35 10.52
N PHE A 172 -5.65 -4.67 10.54
CA PHE A 172 -6.81 -5.31 9.91
C PHE A 172 -7.02 -4.96 8.42
N ALA A 173 -5.93 -4.60 7.74
CA ALA A 173 -5.91 -4.29 6.32
C ALA A 173 -4.89 -5.20 5.62
N SER A 174 -5.32 -5.93 4.60
CA SER A 174 -4.40 -6.48 3.61
C SER A 174 -3.95 -5.34 2.69
N ARG A 175 -2.67 -5.30 2.34
CA ARG A 175 -2.20 -4.44 1.25
C ARG A 175 -2.64 -5.07 -0.07
N ASP A 176 -3.91 -4.85 -0.45
CA ASP A 176 -4.40 -5.29 -1.75
C ASP A 176 -3.83 -4.38 -2.83
N PHE A 177 -2.82 -4.91 -3.51
CA PHE A 177 -2.12 -4.22 -4.57
C PHE A 177 -2.88 -4.43 -5.89
N SER A 178 -3.52 -3.40 -6.44
CA SER A 178 -4.07 -3.48 -7.80
C SER A 178 -2.99 -3.19 -8.84
N TRP A 179 -2.65 -4.22 -9.63
CA TRP A 179 -1.74 -4.13 -10.77
C TRP A 179 -2.43 -3.42 -11.96
N SER A 180 -1.92 -2.26 -12.37
CA SER A 180 -2.34 -1.49 -13.54
C SER A 180 -1.35 -1.66 -14.69
N PRO A 181 -1.79 -1.93 -15.94
CA PRO A 181 -0.89 -2.15 -17.06
C PRO A 181 -0.12 -0.87 -17.44
N ILE A 182 1.19 -0.98 -17.67
CA ILE A 182 2.11 0.13 -17.98
C ILE A 182 2.86 -0.03 -19.30
N GLY A 183 2.80 -1.20 -19.93
CA GLY A 183 3.45 -1.42 -21.23
C GLY A 183 3.24 -2.83 -21.78
N GLU A 184 3.54 -3.00 -23.07
CA GLU A 184 3.61 -4.30 -23.75
C GLU A 184 4.93 -4.38 -24.55
N GLY A 185 5.51 -5.57 -24.70
CA GLY A 185 6.76 -5.79 -25.45
C GLY A 185 7.79 -6.63 -24.71
N PHE A 186 8.94 -6.92 -25.34
CA PHE A 186 9.99 -7.73 -24.71
C PHE A 186 10.76 -6.97 -23.62
N PHE A 187 10.90 -5.65 -23.79
CA PHE A 187 11.53 -4.76 -22.82
C PHE A 187 10.54 -3.71 -22.35
N TYR A 188 10.73 -3.25 -21.12
CA TYR A 188 10.08 -2.07 -20.59
C TYR A 188 11.14 -1.21 -19.90
N THR A 189 11.14 0.08 -20.21
CA THR A 189 12.03 1.06 -19.57
C THR A 189 11.21 1.82 -18.53
N PRO A 190 11.47 1.62 -17.22
CA PRO A 190 10.75 2.33 -16.17
C PRO A 190 10.89 3.85 -16.29
N THR A 191 9.82 4.56 -15.89
CA THR A 191 9.76 6.02 -15.87
C THR A 191 9.83 6.55 -14.44
N SER A 192 9.92 7.88 -14.27
CA SER A 192 9.86 8.52 -12.96
C SER A 192 8.56 8.21 -12.19
N ASN A 193 7.47 7.91 -12.90
CA ASN A 193 6.19 7.54 -12.27
C ASN A 193 6.19 6.12 -11.68
N ASP A 194 7.19 5.31 -11.97
CA ASP A 194 7.27 3.93 -11.51
C ASP A 194 8.18 3.79 -10.28
N ILE A 195 8.92 4.84 -9.92
CA ILE A 195 9.80 4.87 -8.73
C ILE A 195 9.02 4.48 -7.48
N GLY A 196 9.57 3.56 -6.69
CA GLY A 196 8.94 3.01 -5.50
C GLY A 196 7.92 1.89 -5.77
N SER A 197 7.60 1.60 -7.03
CA SER A 197 6.70 0.51 -7.41
C SER A 197 7.48 -0.79 -7.68
N ARG A 198 6.84 -1.92 -7.42
CA ARG A 198 7.26 -3.21 -8.01
C ARG A 198 6.70 -3.34 -9.41
N LEU A 199 7.39 -4.11 -10.24
CA LEU A 199 6.95 -4.43 -11.59
C LEU A 199 6.49 -5.88 -11.65
N MET A 200 5.39 -6.13 -12.37
CA MET A 200 4.95 -7.48 -12.71
C MET A 200 5.03 -7.67 -14.21
N LEU A 201 5.72 -8.72 -14.62
CA LEU A 201 5.78 -9.23 -15.98
C LEU A 201 4.78 -10.37 -16.11
N THR A 202 3.84 -10.25 -17.05
CA THR A 202 3.00 -11.36 -17.49
C THR A 202 3.42 -11.79 -18.89
N CYS A 203 3.64 -13.09 -19.10
CA CYS A 203 3.93 -13.66 -20.41
C CYS A 203 2.92 -14.77 -20.75
N THR A 204 2.31 -14.68 -21.93
CA THR A 204 1.54 -15.78 -22.53
C THR A 204 2.25 -16.23 -23.81
N PRO A 205 2.83 -17.44 -23.84
CA PRO A 205 3.52 -17.96 -25.02
C PRO A 205 2.51 -18.30 -26.13
N ARG A 206 2.86 -18.05 -27.39
CA ARG A 206 2.00 -18.34 -28.55
C ARG A 206 2.76 -19.04 -29.68
N THR A 207 2.04 -19.89 -30.41
CA THR A 207 2.54 -20.59 -31.60
C THR A 207 1.57 -20.38 -32.76
N LYS A 208 2.09 -20.08 -33.96
CA LYS A 208 1.29 -19.98 -35.19
C LYS A 208 0.67 -21.34 -35.53
N VAL A 209 -0.60 -21.37 -35.89
CA VAL A 209 -1.36 -22.63 -36.10
C VAL A 209 -1.39 -23.05 -37.57
N ALA A 210 -1.24 -22.12 -38.51
CA ALA A 210 -1.22 -22.38 -39.96
C ALA A 210 -0.42 -21.30 -40.71
N ALA A 211 -0.26 -21.48 -42.03
CA ALA A 211 0.43 -20.55 -42.92
C ALA A 211 -0.30 -19.19 -43.08
N ASP A 212 -1.58 -19.12 -42.71
CA ASP A 212 -2.37 -17.90 -42.69
C ASP A 212 -2.13 -17.18 -41.35
N GLU A 213 -1.46 -16.03 -41.42
CA GLU A 213 -0.65 -15.44 -40.34
C GLU A 213 -1.41 -14.90 -39.11
N GLU A 214 -2.72 -15.10 -39.00
CA GLU A 214 -3.56 -14.45 -37.98
C GLU A 214 -4.03 -15.37 -36.84
N THR A 215 -3.83 -16.69 -36.92
CA THR A 215 -4.28 -17.62 -35.88
C THR A 215 -3.15 -18.15 -35.00
N TYR A 216 -3.28 -17.95 -33.69
CA TYR A 216 -2.32 -18.35 -32.67
C TYR A 216 -2.93 -19.32 -31.66
N ARG A 217 -2.19 -20.39 -31.32
CA ARG A 217 -2.44 -21.21 -30.12
C ARG A 217 -1.70 -20.59 -28.96
N GLU A 218 -2.39 -20.37 -27.85
CA GLU A 218 -1.80 -19.85 -26.61
C GLU A 218 -1.47 -20.98 -25.64
N GLY A 219 -0.32 -20.87 -24.96
CA GLY A 219 0.04 -21.72 -23.83
C GLY A 219 -0.35 -21.09 -22.48
N PRO A 220 0.01 -21.72 -21.35
CA PRO A 220 -0.32 -21.21 -20.03
C PRO A 220 0.36 -19.86 -19.75
N LYS A 221 -0.39 -18.94 -19.15
CA LYS A 221 0.11 -17.64 -18.69
C LYS A 221 1.08 -17.83 -17.51
N THR A 222 2.19 -17.12 -17.51
CA THR A 222 3.16 -17.08 -16.40
C THR A 222 3.40 -15.64 -15.95
N GLU A 223 3.59 -15.45 -14.65
CA GLU A 223 3.83 -14.14 -14.03
C GLU A 223 5.14 -14.15 -13.23
N ALA A 224 5.85 -13.03 -13.25
CA ALA A 224 7.02 -12.78 -12.42
C ALA A 224 6.94 -11.37 -11.84
N ILE A 225 7.21 -11.24 -10.54
CA ILE A 225 7.23 -9.94 -9.84
C ILE A 225 8.68 -9.59 -9.53
N SER A 226 9.04 -8.32 -9.70
CA SER A 226 10.38 -7.84 -9.36
C SER A 226 10.67 -8.05 -7.87
N PRO A 227 11.90 -8.50 -7.52
CA PRO A 227 12.27 -8.69 -6.12
C PRO A 227 12.41 -7.34 -5.38
N THR A 228 12.77 -6.28 -6.11
CA THR A 228 12.97 -4.92 -5.61
C THR A 228 11.97 -3.95 -6.26
N VAL A 229 11.89 -2.75 -5.71
CA VAL A 229 11.16 -1.63 -6.31
C VAL A 229 12.03 -0.93 -7.36
N VAL A 230 11.41 -0.16 -8.26
CA VAL A 230 12.13 0.75 -9.15
C VAL A 230 12.75 1.86 -8.31
N GLU A 231 14.05 2.07 -8.48
CA GLU A 231 14.82 3.13 -7.83
C GLU A 231 15.08 4.28 -8.79
N ALA A 232 15.42 5.45 -8.26
CA ALA A 232 15.90 6.55 -9.09
C ALA A 232 17.20 6.13 -9.78
N GLY A 233 17.28 6.35 -11.09
CA GLY A 233 18.51 6.14 -11.84
C GLY A 233 19.59 7.15 -11.46
N PRO A 234 20.82 6.97 -11.98
CA PRO A 234 21.80 8.04 -11.94
C PRO A 234 21.24 9.31 -12.61
N GLY A 235 21.89 10.45 -12.33
CA GLY A 235 21.74 11.62 -13.17
C GLY A 235 22.24 11.37 -14.60
N VAL A 236 22.61 12.44 -15.31
CA VAL A 236 23.07 12.33 -16.70
C VAL A 236 24.25 11.36 -16.81
N CYS A 237 24.10 10.37 -17.69
CA CYS A 237 25.16 9.40 -17.97
C CYS A 237 26.01 9.87 -19.16
N PRO A 238 27.35 9.72 -19.12
CA PRO A 238 28.23 10.19 -20.21
C PRO A 238 27.88 9.62 -21.59
N PHE A 239 27.37 8.38 -21.65
CA PHE A 239 26.98 7.75 -22.91
C PHE A 239 25.74 8.37 -23.56
N GLU A 240 24.92 9.13 -22.83
CA GLU A 240 23.71 9.75 -23.39
C GLU A 240 24.07 10.82 -24.43
N VAL A 241 25.19 11.52 -24.24
CA VAL A 241 25.74 12.44 -25.24
C VAL A 241 26.16 11.68 -26.51
N ARG A 242 26.67 10.45 -26.36
CA ARG A 242 27.10 9.61 -27.48
C ARG A 242 25.90 9.01 -28.22
N HIS A 243 24.81 8.71 -27.51
CA HIS A 243 23.57 8.22 -28.09
C HIS A 243 22.94 9.20 -29.07
N ALA A 244 23.15 10.50 -28.90
CA ALA A 244 22.71 11.50 -29.86
C ALA A 244 23.28 11.28 -31.28
N PHE A 245 24.42 10.58 -31.41
CA PHE A 245 25.05 10.22 -32.69
C PHE A 245 24.68 8.81 -33.16
N THR A 246 23.92 8.05 -32.37
CA THR A 246 23.59 6.64 -32.63
C THR A 246 22.10 6.35 -32.44
N SER A 247 21.24 7.36 -32.57
CA SER A 247 19.78 7.26 -32.38
C SER A 247 19.11 6.26 -33.33
N GLU A 248 19.68 6.08 -34.52
CA GLU A 248 19.15 5.19 -35.56
C GLU A 248 20.14 4.09 -35.93
N ARG A 249 19.59 3.01 -36.47
CA ARG A 249 20.37 1.94 -37.10
C ARG A 249 21.06 2.48 -38.35
N VAL A 250 22.25 1.94 -38.63
CA VAL A 250 22.98 2.29 -39.86
C VAL A 250 22.20 1.82 -41.09
N SER A 251 22.36 2.55 -42.18
CA SER A 251 21.75 2.20 -43.47
C SER A 251 22.31 0.88 -44.02
N GLU A 252 21.57 0.31 -44.97
CA GLU A 252 22.00 -0.90 -45.67
C GLU A 252 23.40 -0.73 -46.29
N GLY A 253 24.23 -1.79 -46.21
CA GLY A 253 25.62 -1.76 -46.67
C GLY A 253 26.64 -1.13 -45.72
N SER A 254 26.22 -0.64 -44.54
CA SER A 254 27.11 -0.09 -43.51
C SER A 254 27.11 -0.93 -42.23
N PHE A 255 28.18 -0.83 -41.44
CA PHE A 255 28.29 -1.47 -40.15
C PHE A 255 28.75 -0.48 -39.06
N ARG A 256 28.14 -0.56 -37.87
CA ARG A 256 28.57 0.16 -36.67
C ARG A 256 29.35 -0.81 -35.80
N VAL A 257 30.58 -0.44 -35.42
CA VAL A 257 31.45 -1.27 -34.58
C VAL A 257 31.58 -0.66 -33.20
N VAL A 258 31.51 -1.52 -32.18
CA VAL A 258 31.82 -1.16 -30.80
C VAL A 258 32.95 -2.06 -30.31
N SER A 259 33.95 -1.47 -29.66
CA SER A 259 34.98 -2.18 -28.91
C SER A 259 34.97 -1.61 -27.50
N TYR A 260 34.75 -2.45 -26.49
CA TYR A 260 34.56 -1.97 -25.11
C TYR A 260 35.05 -3.00 -24.09
N ASN A 261 36.03 -2.63 -23.26
CA ASN A 261 36.36 -3.36 -22.05
C ASN A 261 35.36 -3.00 -20.95
N ILE A 262 34.41 -3.90 -20.70
CA ILE A 262 33.29 -3.69 -19.77
C ILE A 262 33.59 -3.98 -18.30
N LEU A 263 34.86 -4.22 -17.95
CA LEU A 263 35.34 -4.51 -16.59
C LEU A 263 34.63 -5.72 -15.96
N ALA A 264 35.24 -6.90 -16.07
CA ALA A 264 34.69 -8.14 -15.52
C ALA A 264 34.53 -8.07 -13.99
N ASP A 265 33.43 -8.63 -13.49
CA ASP A 265 33.03 -8.52 -12.07
C ASP A 265 34.05 -9.14 -11.10
N THR A 266 34.70 -10.22 -11.52
CA THR A 266 35.78 -10.88 -10.77
C THR A 266 36.94 -9.95 -10.43
N TYR A 267 37.13 -8.83 -11.14
CA TYR A 267 38.17 -7.85 -10.85
C TYR A 267 37.71 -6.68 -9.97
N VAL A 268 36.43 -6.63 -9.61
CA VAL A 268 35.82 -5.51 -8.88
C VAL A 268 35.24 -5.94 -7.53
N ASP A 269 35.00 -7.23 -7.35
CA ASP A 269 34.32 -7.77 -6.16
C ASP A 269 35.23 -7.94 -4.93
N SER A 270 36.54 -7.71 -5.07
CA SER A 270 37.50 -7.83 -3.95
C SER A 270 37.60 -6.55 -3.10
N ASP A 271 37.90 -6.71 -1.81
CA ASP A 271 38.15 -5.57 -0.92
C ASP A 271 39.33 -4.72 -1.40
N PHE A 272 40.35 -5.34 -2.00
CA PHE A 272 41.45 -4.61 -2.62
C PHE A 272 40.97 -3.72 -3.76
N SER A 273 40.12 -4.26 -4.65
CA SER A 273 39.56 -3.49 -5.77
C SER A 273 38.74 -2.30 -5.28
N ARG A 274 37.89 -2.50 -4.28
CA ARG A 274 37.00 -1.45 -3.74
C ARG A 274 37.77 -0.36 -3.00
N ASN A 275 38.77 -0.74 -2.20
CA ASN A 275 39.47 0.19 -1.32
C ASN A 275 40.76 0.78 -1.91
N VAL A 276 41.35 0.14 -2.92
CA VAL A 276 42.65 0.56 -3.50
C VAL A 276 42.52 0.98 -4.96
N LEU A 277 41.86 0.17 -5.80
CA LEU A 277 41.76 0.48 -7.24
C LEU A 277 40.67 1.51 -7.54
N TYR A 278 39.52 1.41 -6.87
CA TYR A 278 38.35 2.25 -7.13
C TYR A 278 37.80 2.95 -5.86
N PRO A 279 38.64 3.54 -4.99
CA PRO A 279 38.18 4.12 -3.72
C PRO A 279 37.24 5.32 -3.89
N TYR A 280 37.29 5.96 -5.06
CA TYR A 280 36.43 7.09 -5.43
C TYR A 280 35.05 6.66 -5.94
N CYS A 281 34.85 5.38 -6.25
CA CYS A 281 33.60 4.88 -6.80
C CYS A 281 32.73 4.32 -5.66
N PRO A 282 31.47 4.77 -5.50
CA PRO A 282 30.64 4.27 -4.43
C PRO A 282 30.36 2.77 -4.61
N PRO A 283 30.33 1.96 -3.52
CA PRO A 283 30.23 0.50 -3.62
C PRO A 283 29.03 0.00 -4.44
N TYR A 284 27.88 0.67 -4.33
CA TYR A 284 26.68 0.30 -5.09
C TYR A 284 26.88 0.44 -6.61
N ALA A 285 27.71 1.38 -7.06
CA ALA A 285 27.98 1.60 -8.47
C ALA A 285 29.01 0.62 -9.06
N LEU A 286 29.81 -0.03 -8.21
CA LEU A 286 30.70 -1.13 -8.61
C LEU A 286 29.95 -2.47 -8.71
N ALA A 287 28.80 -2.61 -8.03
CA ALA A 287 28.03 -3.85 -8.04
C ALA A 287 27.58 -4.22 -9.46
N ILE A 288 27.73 -5.49 -9.83
CA ILE A 288 27.42 -5.98 -11.18
C ILE A 288 25.99 -5.71 -11.62
N ASN A 289 25.03 -5.82 -10.71
CA ASN A 289 23.61 -5.60 -11.02
C ASN A 289 23.35 -4.15 -11.44
N TYR A 290 24.04 -3.19 -10.82
CA TYR A 290 23.96 -1.79 -11.20
C TYR A 290 24.67 -1.55 -12.55
N ARG A 291 25.92 -1.98 -12.68
CA ARG A 291 26.72 -1.79 -13.91
C ARG A 291 26.06 -2.40 -15.15
N LYS A 292 25.43 -3.57 -15.02
CA LYS A 292 24.68 -4.20 -16.12
C LYS A 292 23.55 -3.31 -16.66
N GLN A 293 22.85 -2.58 -15.80
CA GLN A 293 21.79 -1.66 -16.26
C GLN A 293 22.37 -0.53 -17.12
N LEU A 294 23.49 0.06 -16.69
CA LEU A 294 24.16 1.11 -17.43
C LEU A 294 24.73 0.61 -18.76
N LEU A 295 25.37 -0.57 -18.75
CA LEU A 295 25.92 -1.19 -19.97
C LEU A 295 24.84 -1.58 -20.96
N LEU A 296 23.69 -2.09 -20.49
CA LEU A 296 22.55 -2.39 -21.36
C LEU A 296 22.00 -1.11 -21.99
N LYS A 297 21.80 -0.05 -21.21
CA LYS A 297 21.36 1.25 -21.73
C LYS A 297 22.38 1.85 -22.70
N GLU A 298 23.67 1.70 -22.45
CA GLU A 298 24.73 2.22 -23.32
C GLU A 298 24.78 1.50 -24.68
N LEU A 299 24.60 0.18 -24.70
CA LEU A 299 24.85 -0.66 -25.88
C LEU A 299 23.62 -0.96 -26.76
N ILE A 300 22.41 -0.87 -26.21
CA ILE A 300 21.15 -1.19 -26.90
C ILE A 300 20.46 0.10 -27.35
#